data_AF-V6RYP8-F1
#
_entry.id   AF-V6RYP8-F1
#
_cell.length_a   1.000
_cell.length_b   1.000
_cell.length_c   1.000
_cell.angle_alpha   90.00
_cell.angle_beta   90.00
_cell.angle_gamma   90.00
#
_symmetry.space_group_name_H-M   'P 1'
#
loop_
_entity.id
_entity.type
_entity.pdbx_description
1 polymer ?
#
loop_
_entity_poly.entity_id
_entity_poly.type
_entity_poly.pdbx_seq_one_letter_code
_entity_poly.pdbx_strand_id
1 'polypeptide(L)'
;MKLSKEYTFIALLTLTLISSIVTMKTSEGNTAIYSLLLILWAVKFILVAFDFMELKKANIFWKLSLSFVLTLILTIILLFL
;
A
#
# COMPACT_ATOMS: atom_id res chain seq x y z
N MET A 1 20.46 -5.16 2.51
CA MET A 1 20.50 -3.72 2.23
C MET A 1 19.68 -3.01 3.31
N LYS A 2 20.32 -2.32 4.27
CA LYS A 2 19.62 -1.52 5.29
C LYS A 2 18.99 -0.32 4.57
N LEU A 3 17.75 -0.45 4.11
CA LEU A 3 16.97 0.72 3.69
C LEU A 3 16.79 1.56 4.96
N SER A 4 17.45 2.72 5.03
CA SER A 4 17.20 3.68 6.10
C SER A 4 15.76 4.17 5.97
N LYS A 5 15.10 4.40 7.11
CA LYS A 5 13.69 4.84 7.20
C LYS A 5 13.40 6.05 6.28
N GLU A 6 14.43 6.85 6.01
CA GLU A 6 14.45 7.98 5.08
C GLU A 6 14.11 7.61 3.63
N TYR A 7 14.67 6.52 3.08
CA TYR A 7 14.35 6.09 1.71
C TYR A 7 12.90 5.63 1.58
N THR A 8 12.40 4.90 2.57
CA THR A 8 10.99 4.48 2.62
C THR A 8 10.07 5.70 2.73
N PHE A 9 10.48 6.72 3.49
CA PHE A 9 9.73 7.97 3.59
C PHE A 9 9.65 8.70 2.24
N ILE A 10 10.78 8.83 1.53
CA ILE A 10 10.81 9.42 0.19
C ILE A 10 9.92 8.63 -0.77
N ALA A 11 9.98 7.29 -0.74
CA ALA A 11 9.12 6.43 -1.56
C ALA A 11 7.62 6.61 -1.24
N LEU A 12 7.26 6.75 0.04
CA LEU A 12 5.87 7.02 0.43
C LEU A 12 5.39 8.39 -0.07
N LEU A 13 6.27 9.39 -0.03
CA LEU A 13 5.97 10.73 -0.51
C LEU A 13 5.74 10.73 -2.03
N THR A 14 6.61 10.07 -2.80
CA THR A 14 6.43 9.94 -4.26
C THR A 14 5.15 9.17 -4.61
N LEU A 15 4.87 8.04 -3.94
CA LEU A 15 3.62 7.30 -4.14
C LEU A 15 2.37 8.14 -3.78
N THR A 16 2.49 9.07 -2.84
CA THR A 16 1.40 9.97 -2.45
C THR A 16 1.14 11.05 -3.50
N LEU A 17 2.19 11.64 -4.05
CA LEU A 17 2.07 12.56 -5.18
C LEU A 17 1.47 11.88 -6.41
N ILE A 18 1.93 10.66 -6.73
CA ILE A 18 1.37 9.88 -7.85
C ILE A 18 -0.11 9.62 -7.63
N SER A 19 -0.52 9.15 -6.45
CA SER A 19 -1.96 8.93 -6.17
C SER A 19 -2.78 10.22 -6.28
N SER A 20 -2.24 11.36 -5.85
CA SER A 20 -2.92 12.65 -5.95
C SER A 20 -3.15 13.06 -7.42
N ILE A 21 -2.10 12.96 -8.25
CA ILE A 21 -2.19 13.28 -9.68
C ILE A 21 -3.18 12.35 -10.38
N VAL A 22 -3.17 11.05 -10.06
CA VAL A 22 -4.12 10.07 -10.61
C VAL A 22 -5.55 10.49 -10.24
N THR A 23 -5.83 10.78 -8.98
CA THR A 23 -7.17 11.22 -8.54
C THR A 23 -7.62 12.50 -9.23
N MET A 24 -6.74 13.50 -9.39
CA MET A 24 -7.08 14.77 -10.04
C MET A 24 -7.40 14.65 -11.53
N LYS A 25 -6.78 13.70 -12.23
CA LYS A 25 -6.97 13.52 -13.69
C LYS A 25 -8.12 12.57 -14.05
N THR A 26 -8.77 12.00 -13.04
CA THR A 26 -9.74 10.92 -13.24
C THR A 26 -11.17 11.43 -13.15
N SER A 27 -12.01 10.99 -14.07
CA SER A 27 -13.46 11.18 -14.02
C SER A 27 -14.11 10.07 -13.19
N GLU A 28 -15.13 10.42 -12.41
CA GLU A 28 -15.86 9.50 -11.53
C GLU A 28 -16.43 8.31 -12.31
N GLY A 29 -16.30 7.09 -11.77
CA GLY A 29 -16.89 5.87 -12.32
C GLY A 29 -15.95 4.93 -13.08
N ASN A 30 -14.65 5.25 -13.23
CA ASN A 30 -13.71 4.33 -13.86
C ASN A 30 -13.15 3.30 -12.86
N THR A 31 -13.70 2.09 -12.88
CA THR A 31 -13.32 0.94 -12.03
C THR A 31 -11.84 0.56 -12.14
N ALA A 32 -11.20 0.76 -13.29
CA ALA A 32 -9.78 0.48 -13.48
C ALA A 32 -8.90 1.43 -12.66
N ILE A 33 -9.33 2.69 -12.49
CA ILE A 33 -8.57 3.68 -11.74
C ILE A 33 -8.73 3.47 -10.23
N TYR A 34 -9.92 3.09 -9.77
CA TYR A 34 -10.10 2.66 -8.39
C TYR A 34 -9.26 1.43 -8.06
N SER A 35 -9.17 0.45 -8.96
CA SER A 35 -8.29 -0.72 -8.81
C SER A 35 -6.82 -0.32 -8.73
N LEU A 36 -6.38 0.65 -9.56
CA LEU A 36 -5.02 1.20 -9.50
C LEU A 36 -4.73 1.89 -8.16
N LEU A 37 -5.66 2.71 -7.67
CA LEU A 37 -5.54 3.39 -6.38
C LEU A 37 -5.48 2.38 -5.21
N LEU A 38 -6.24 1.29 -5.30
CA LEU A 38 -6.23 0.19 -4.34
C LEU A 38 -4.84 -0.49 -4.27
N ILE A 39 -4.23 -0.76 -5.42
CA ILE A 39 -2.89 -1.33 -5.51
C ILE A 39 -1.86 -0.35 -4.91
N LEU A 40 -1.95 0.95 -5.25
CA LEU A 40 -1.08 1.96 -4.66
C LEU A 40 -1.21 2.03 -3.14
N TRP A 41 -2.43 1.91 -2.61
CA TRP A 41 -2.70 1.85 -1.18
C TRP A 41 -2.05 0.61 -0.53
N ALA A 42 -2.19 -0.57 -1.14
CA ALA A 42 -1.59 -1.80 -0.64
C ALA A 42 -0.06 -1.70 -0.54
N VAL A 43 0.59 -1.12 -1.57
CA VAL A 43 2.04 -0.93 -1.58
C VAL A 43 2.48 0.03 -0.47
N LYS A 44 1.77 1.17 -0.29
CA LYS A 44 2.05 2.10 0.82
C LYS A 44 1.91 1.41 2.18
N PHE A 45 0.87 0.62 2.37
CA PHE A 45 0.63 -0.11 3.61
C PHE A 45 1.78 -1.08 3.93
N ILE A 46 2.25 -1.85 2.95
CA ILE A 46 3.39 -2.76 3.11
C ILE A 46 4.67 -1.98 3.49
N LEU A 47 4.96 -0.88 2.81
CA LEU A 47 6.13 -0.05 3.12
C LEU A 47 6.10 0.46 4.57
N VAL A 48 4.95 0.97 5.01
CA VAL A 48 4.76 1.43 6.40
C VAL A 48 4.95 0.28 7.38
N ALA A 49 4.31 -0.86 7.12
CA ALA A 49 4.34 -2.01 8.00
C ALA A 49 5.77 -2.57 8.15
N PHE A 50 6.51 -2.74 7.05
CA PHE A 50 7.85 -3.34 7.09
C PHE A 50 8.95 -2.40 7.63
N ASP A 51 8.91 -1.11 7.31
CA ASP A 51 9.99 -0.17 7.67
C ASP A 51 9.70 0.70 8.90
N PHE A 52 8.45 1.06 9.15
CA PHE A 52 8.07 1.91 10.30
C PHE A 52 7.58 1.10 11.50
N MET A 53 6.83 0.00 11.27
CA MET A 53 6.42 -0.92 12.36
C MET A 53 7.46 -2.00 12.66
N GLU A 54 8.66 -1.89 12.05
CA GLU A 54 9.79 -2.81 12.22
C GLU A 54 9.43 -4.30 12.00
N LEU A 55 8.38 -4.61 11.21
CA LEU A 55 7.99 -5.99 10.91
C LEU A 55 9.10 -6.79 10.25
N LYS A 56 10.11 -6.16 9.64
CA LYS A 56 11.33 -6.83 9.19
C LYS A 56 11.97 -7.67 10.29
N LYS A 57 11.99 -7.19 11.54
CA LYS A 57 12.55 -7.87 12.71
C LYS A 57 11.57 -8.82 13.41
N ALA A 58 10.28 -8.75 13.06
CA ALA A 58 9.25 -9.57 13.69
C ALA A 58 9.30 -11.03 13.23
N ASN A 59 8.72 -11.89 14.07
CA ASN A 59 8.54 -13.31 13.78
C ASN A 59 7.77 -13.52 12.47
N ILE A 60 8.06 -14.63 11.79
CA ILE A 60 7.42 -14.99 10.51
C ILE A 60 5.89 -15.01 10.61
N PHE A 61 5.35 -15.38 11.78
CA PHE A 61 3.93 -15.37 12.10
C PHE A 61 3.29 -14.00 11.85
N TRP A 62 3.90 -12.91 12.32
CA TRP A 62 3.37 -11.55 12.14
C TRP A 62 3.40 -11.09 10.68
N LYS A 63 4.45 -11.48 9.94
CA LYS A 63 4.57 -11.19 8.51
C LYS A 63 3.46 -11.89 7.72
N LEU A 64 3.20 -13.15 8.03
CA LEU A 64 2.11 -13.94 7.41
C LEU A 64 0.74 -13.39 7.79
N SER A 65 0.53 -13.08 9.08
CA SER A 65 -0.74 -12.50 9.54
C SER A 65 -1.04 -11.17 8.86
N LEU A 66 -0.05 -10.29 8.72
CA LEU A 66 -0.23 -9.02 8.00
C LEU A 66 -0.60 -9.27 6.53
N SER A 67 0.13 -10.17 5.86
CA SER A 67 -0.15 -10.51 4.46
C SER A 67 -1.56 -11.05 4.29
N PHE A 68 -2.00 -11.94 5.19
CA PHE A 68 -3.34 -12.52 5.16
C PHE A 68 -4.43 -11.45 5.32
N VAL A 69 -4.29 -10.58 6.32
CA VAL A 69 -5.25 -9.48 6.55
C VAL A 69 -5.27 -8.52 5.37
N LEU A 70 -4.11 -8.17 4.82
CA LEU A 70 -4.04 -7.30 3.65
C LEU A 70 -4.75 -7.92 2.44
N THR A 71 -4.50 -9.20 2.14
CA THR A 71 -5.17 -9.90 1.04
C THR A 71 -6.69 -9.93 1.27
N LEU A 72 -7.14 -10.21 2.49
CA LEU A 72 -8.57 -10.23 2.83
C LEU A 72 -9.23 -8.86 2.63
N ILE A 73 -8.56 -7.77 3.03
CA ILE A 73 -9.08 -6.41 2.82
C ILE A 73 -9.18 -6.12 1.31
N LEU A 74 -8.15 -6.47 0.54
CA LEU A 74 -8.14 -6.24 -0.90
C LEU A 74 -9.24 -7.02 -1.62
N THR A 75 -9.47 -8.29 -1.26
CA THR A 75 -10.53 -9.09 -1.87
C THR A 75 -11.91 -8.57 -1.52
N ILE A 76 -12.13 -8.12 -0.29
CA ILE A 76 -13.39 -7.48 0.11
C ILE A 76 -13.64 -6.22 -0.72
N ILE A 77 -12.67 -5.32 -0.80
CA ILE A 77 -12.88 -4.06 -1.54
C ILE A 77 -13.10 -4.33 -3.02
N LEU A 78 -12.36 -5.27 -3.63
CA LEU A 78 -12.56 -5.68 -5.03
C LEU A 78 -13.94 -6.28 -5.30
N LEU A 79 -14.54 -6.95 -4.32
CA LEU A 79 -15.90 -7.50 -4.46
C LEU A 79 -16.98 -6.40 -4.49
N PHE A 80 -16.72 -5.27 -3.83
CA PHE A 80 -17.65 -4.13 -3.74
C PHE A 80 -17.38 -3.02 -4.78
N LEU A 81 -16.30 -3.14 -5.55
CA LEU A 81 -15.90 -2.19 -6.59
C LEU A 81 -16.57 -2.51 -7.92
#